data_AF-S5T6Q6-F1
#
_entry.id   AF-S5T6Q6-F1
#
_cell.length_a   1.000
_cell.length_b   1.000
_cell.length_c   1.000
_cell.angle_alpha   90.00
_cell.angle_beta   90.00
_cell.angle_gamma   90.00
#
_symmetry.space_group_name_H-M   'P 1'
#
loop_
_entity.id
_entity.type
_entity.pdbx_description
1 polymer ?
#
loop_
_entity_poly.entity_id
_entity_poly.type
_entity_poly.pdbx_seq_one_letter_code
_entity_poly.pdbx_strand_id
1 'polypeptide(L)'
;MNKMLLLARWFLRSWPVLIPIFFVVLHCTALSYCPTSLEQINKAFAFGLQLAGGLLILYSIDSNIGIIHNSNIINVIKKWLADIPLFKKASTQTITLGGVSSKETFGNLRIYNTPKTTEEKISHLQTQIDWVKKDLEKQNMSLQQSVSKLQKASFKEINRIKSQLSSLEGAFKEMSVGSIKTQIMGVLFVVHGSISSYIA
;
A
#
# COMPACT_ATOMS: atom_id res chain seq x y z
N MET A 1 10.82 19.45 30.35
CA MET A 1 10.11 19.39 29.05
C MET A 1 9.16 20.58 28.98
N ASN A 2 9.47 21.58 28.16
CA ASN A 2 8.95 22.95 28.30
C ASN A 2 7.44 23.04 28.05
N LYS A 3 6.72 23.66 28.99
CA LYS A 3 5.26 23.90 28.90
C LYS A 3 4.86 24.63 27.61
N MET A 4 5.71 25.51 27.08
CA MET A 4 5.50 26.16 25.77
C MET A 4 5.43 25.16 24.60
N LEU A 5 6.22 24.09 24.64
CA LEU A 5 6.26 23.10 23.55
C LEU A 5 5.02 22.21 23.58
N LEU A 6 4.50 21.92 24.78
CA LEU A 6 3.19 21.29 24.98
C LEU A 6 2.05 22.20 24.50
N LEU A 7 2.10 23.50 24.81
CA LEU A 7 1.10 24.47 24.35
C LEU A 7 1.11 24.62 22.82
N ALA A 8 2.28 24.75 22.21
CA ALA A 8 2.42 24.83 20.75
C ALA A 8 1.90 23.55 20.06
N ARG A 9 2.18 22.38 20.63
CA ARG A 9 1.68 21.09 20.11
C ARG A 9 0.16 20.96 20.27
N TRP A 10 -0.40 21.50 21.35
CA TRP A 10 -1.85 21.57 21.55
C TRP A 10 -2.51 22.55 20.57
N PHE A 11 -1.88 23.71 20.34
CA PHE A 11 -2.34 24.71 19.39
C PHE A 11 -2.31 24.18 17.95
N LEU A 12 -1.23 23.50 17.55
CA LEU A 12 -1.15 22.78 16.27
C LEU A 12 -2.16 21.64 16.16
N ARG A 13 -2.59 21.03 17.27
CA ARG A 13 -3.62 19.98 17.26
C ARG A 13 -5.02 20.55 17.05
N SER A 14 -5.26 21.78 17.48
CA SER A 14 -6.55 22.50 17.39
C SER A 14 -6.65 23.38 16.14
N TRP A 15 -5.73 23.24 15.18
CA TRP A 15 -5.71 24.00 13.94
C TRP A 15 -7.06 24.07 13.18
N PRO A 16 -7.93 23.03 13.17
CA PRO A 16 -9.20 23.10 12.44
C PRO A 16 -10.18 24.14 13.01
N VAL A 17 -10.05 24.49 14.29
CA VAL A 17 -10.87 25.52 14.94
C VAL A 17 -10.21 26.89 14.84
N LEU A 18 -8.88 26.93 14.87
CA LEU A 18 -8.10 28.17 14.80
C LEU A 18 -8.14 28.81 13.42
N ILE A 19 -8.18 28.03 12.34
CA ILE A 19 -8.26 28.58 10.99
C ILE A 19 -9.54 29.40 10.77
N PRO A 20 -10.76 28.90 11.08
CA PRO A 20 -11.98 29.71 11.01
C PRO A 20 -11.90 31.00 11.82
N ILE A 21 -11.41 30.92 13.06
CA ILE A 21 -11.30 32.08 13.95
C ILE A 21 -10.36 33.11 13.34
N PHE A 22 -9.22 32.68 12.80
CA PHE A 22 -8.27 33.54 12.11
C PHE A 22 -8.92 34.24 10.89
N PHE A 23 -9.67 33.51 10.08
CA PHE A 23 -10.40 34.08 8.95
C PHE A 23 -11.45 35.10 9.40
N VAL A 24 -12.24 34.80 10.44
CA VAL A 24 -13.22 35.75 11.00
C VAL A 24 -12.54 37.03 11.51
N VAL A 25 -11.43 36.91 12.24
CA VAL A 25 -10.66 38.07 12.71
C VAL A 25 -10.13 38.87 11.53
N LEU A 26 -9.56 38.22 10.52
CA LEU A 26 -9.04 38.86 9.32
C LEU A 26 -10.16 39.61 8.58
N HIS A 27 -11.35 39.02 8.50
CA HIS A 27 -12.53 39.65 7.91
C HIS A 27 -12.97 40.90 8.71
N CYS A 28 -13.10 40.80 10.03
CA CYS A 28 -13.44 41.94 10.89
C CYS A 28 -12.40 43.07 10.82
N THR A 29 -11.11 42.73 10.73
CA THR A 29 -10.06 43.74 10.53
C THR A 29 -10.13 44.39 9.16
N ALA A 30 -10.41 43.62 8.09
CA ALA A 30 -10.56 44.18 6.75
C ALA A 30 -11.72 45.17 6.67
N LEU A 31 -12.83 44.89 7.37
CA LEU A 31 -13.97 45.81 7.49
C LEU A 31 -13.64 47.09 8.26
N SER A 32 -12.74 47.02 9.25
CA SER A 32 -12.40 48.16 10.09
C SER A 32 -11.36 49.09 9.46
N TYR A 33 -10.47 48.56 8.62
CA TYR A 33 -9.33 49.31 8.07
C TYR A 33 -9.48 49.66 6.58
N CYS A 34 -10.37 48.99 5.83
CA CYS A 34 -10.51 49.23 4.39
C CYS A 34 -11.77 50.07 4.08
N PRO A 35 -11.63 51.30 3.57
CA PRO A 35 -12.77 52.17 3.21
C PRO A 35 -13.39 51.78 1.86
N THR A 36 -13.52 50.48 1.60
CA THR A 36 -14.11 49.92 0.38
C THR A 36 -15.57 49.55 0.64
N SER A 37 -16.39 49.40 -0.41
CA SER A 37 -17.77 48.95 -0.22
C SER A 37 -17.80 47.56 0.43
N LEU A 38 -18.66 47.41 1.43
CA LEU A 38 -18.86 46.16 2.19
C LEU A 38 -19.04 44.94 1.27
N GLU A 39 -19.75 45.15 0.17
CA GLU A 39 -20.02 44.16 -0.88
C GLU A 39 -18.74 43.62 -1.54
N GLN A 40 -17.78 44.48 -1.86
CA GLN A 40 -16.52 44.06 -2.50
C GLN A 40 -15.64 43.25 -1.54
N ILE A 41 -15.60 43.65 -0.27
CA ILE A 41 -14.84 42.94 0.78
C ILE A 41 -15.45 41.54 1.01
N ASN A 42 -16.77 41.44 1.09
CA ASN A 42 -17.46 40.17 1.27
C ASN A 42 -17.26 39.23 0.07
N LYS A 43 -17.37 39.74 -1.17
CA LYS A 43 -17.12 38.95 -2.38
C LYS A 43 -15.67 38.45 -2.47
N ALA A 44 -14.70 39.30 -2.17
CA ALA A 44 -13.29 38.91 -2.15
C ALA A 44 -13.01 37.84 -1.07
N PHE A 45 -13.61 38.00 0.11
CA PHE A 45 -13.45 37.06 1.21
C PHE A 45 -14.14 35.72 0.93
N ALA A 46 -15.34 35.73 0.36
CA ALA A 46 -16.06 34.55 -0.08
C ALA A 46 -15.29 33.75 -1.14
N PHE A 47 -14.73 34.44 -2.15
CA PHE A 47 -13.88 33.83 -3.16
C PHE A 47 -12.62 33.21 -2.54
N GLY A 48 -11.98 33.91 -1.59
CA GLY A 48 -10.84 33.39 -0.85
C GLY A 48 -11.16 32.12 -0.05
N LEU A 49 -12.32 32.09 0.63
CA LEU A 49 -12.78 30.92 1.37
C LEU A 49 -13.07 29.73 0.45
N GLN A 50 -13.70 29.98 -0.70
CA GLN A 50 -13.97 28.94 -1.71
C GLN A 50 -12.68 28.36 -2.29
N LEU A 51 -11.71 29.21 -2.64
CA LEU A 51 -10.38 28.77 -3.10
C LEU A 51 -9.65 27.96 -2.04
N ALA A 52 -9.61 28.46 -0.80
CA ALA A 52 -8.96 27.77 0.31
C ALA A 52 -9.65 26.42 0.59
N GLY A 53 -10.98 26.37 0.63
CA GLY A 53 -11.75 25.14 0.80
C GLY A 53 -11.51 24.13 -0.31
N GLY A 54 -11.49 24.58 -1.57
CA GLY A 54 -11.17 23.75 -2.73
C GLY A 54 -9.74 23.18 -2.69
N LEU A 55 -8.74 24.01 -2.37
CA LEU A 55 -7.36 23.57 -2.20
C LEU A 55 -7.21 22.54 -1.08
N LEU A 56 -7.95 22.72 0.01
CA LEU A 56 -7.90 21.87 1.19
C LEU A 56 -8.54 20.49 0.91
N ILE A 57 -9.59 20.44 0.10
CA ILE A 57 -10.12 19.18 -0.46
C ILE A 57 -9.07 18.51 -1.36
N LEU A 58 -8.44 19.27 -2.27
CA LEU A 58 -7.44 18.75 -3.19
C LEU A 58 -6.23 18.16 -2.44
N TYR A 59 -5.75 18.87 -1.42
CA TYR A 59 -4.68 18.42 -0.53
C TYR A 59 -5.08 17.17 0.25
N SER A 60 -6.32 17.08 0.72
CA SER A 60 -6.80 15.88 1.39
C SER A 60 -6.85 14.67 0.46
N ILE A 61 -7.15 14.87 -0.82
CA ILE A 61 -7.09 13.80 -1.83
C ILE A 61 -5.62 13.44 -2.11
N ASP A 62 -4.71 14.42 -2.17
CA ASP A 62 -3.28 14.19 -2.42
C ASP A 62 -2.62 13.40 -1.30
N SER A 63 -2.86 13.80 -0.06
CA SER A 63 -2.37 13.11 1.14
C SER A 63 -2.90 11.67 1.21
N ASN A 64 -4.17 11.44 0.85
CA ASN A 64 -4.74 10.09 0.79
C ASN A 64 -4.09 9.21 -0.29
N ILE A 65 -3.83 9.75 -1.48
CA ILE A 65 -3.17 9.01 -2.57
C ILE A 65 -1.69 8.77 -2.25
N GLY A 66 -1.02 9.71 -1.60
CA GLY A 66 0.36 9.60 -1.15
C GLY A 66 0.57 8.45 -0.15
N ILE A 67 -0.39 8.22 0.75
CA ILE A 67 -0.31 7.12 1.72
C ILE A 67 -0.54 5.75 1.08
N ILE A 68 -1.45 5.64 0.09
CA ILE A 68 -1.77 4.36 -0.58
C ILE A 68 -0.70 3.97 -1.60
N HIS A 69 -0.17 4.93 -2.37
CA HIS A 69 0.64 4.63 -3.55
C HIS A 69 2.08 5.21 -3.46
N ASN A 70 2.46 5.84 -2.35
CA ASN A 70 3.76 6.52 -2.19
C ASN A 70 4.07 7.47 -3.37
N SER A 71 3.01 8.08 -3.92
CA SER A 71 3.02 8.83 -5.17
C SER A 71 2.20 10.11 -4.99
N ASN A 72 2.76 11.27 -5.35
CA ASN A 72 2.01 12.53 -5.39
C ASN A 72 0.96 12.48 -6.51
N ILE A 73 -0.18 13.18 -6.36
CA ILE A 73 -1.21 13.33 -7.40
C ILE A 73 -0.61 13.77 -8.72
N ILE A 74 0.38 14.68 -8.68
CA ILE A 74 1.06 15.15 -9.88
C ILE A 74 1.74 13.99 -10.62
N ASN A 75 2.31 13.03 -9.89
CA ASN A 75 2.93 11.84 -10.49
C ASN A 75 1.86 10.86 -11.00
N VAL A 76 0.72 10.74 -10.32
CA VAL A 76 -0.41 9.92 -10.80
C VAL A 76 -1.02 10.52 -12.07
N ILE A 77 -1.21 11.83 -12.13
CA ILE A 77 -1.69 12.54 -13.32
C ILE A 77 -0.65 12.46 -14.44
N LYS A 78 0.64 12.66 -14.15
CA LYS A 78 1.72 12.49 -15.16
C LYS A 78 1.78 11.07 -15.68
N LYS A 79 1.63 10.07 -14.82
CA LYS A 79 1.62 8.65 -15.20
C LYS A 79 0.38 8.31 -16.02
N TRP A 80 -0.79 8.79 -15.61
CA TRP A 80 -2.03 8.68 -16.38
C TRP A 80 -1.91 9.35 -17.76
N LEU A 81 -1.30 10.53 -17.82
CA LEU A 81 -1.03 11.24 -19.07
C LEU A 81 0.01 10.52 -19.94
N ALA A 82 1.00 9.88 -19.34
CA ALA A 82 2.02 9.07 -20.02
C ALA A 82 1.48 7.69 -20.48
N ASP A 83 0.42 7.18 -19.84
CA ASP A 83 -0.27 5.95 -20.24
C ASP A 83 -1.23 6.15 -21.42
N ILE A 84 -1.44 7.40 -21.86
CA ILE A 84 -2.19 7.71 -23.07
C ILE A 84 -1.51 7.02 -24.27
N PRO A 85 -2.25 6.22 -25.05
CA PRO A 85 -1.69 5.36 -26.10
C PRO A 85 -1.04 6.12 -27.27
N LEU A 86 -1.18 7.45 -27.33
CA LEU A 86 -0.58 8.30 -28.36
C LEU A 86 0.94 8.52 -28.20
N PHE A 87 1.52 8.23 -27.03
CA PHE A 87 2.96 8.46 -26.76
C PHE A 87 3.78 7.18 -26.55
N LYS A 88 3.17 6.00 -26.62
CA LYS A 88 3.89 4.73 -26.46
C LYS A 88 4.64 4.39 -27.76
N LYS A 89 5.94 4.69 -27.80
CA LYS A 89 6.86 4.05 -28.77
C LYS A 89 6.84 2.55 -28.48
N ALA A 90 6.52 1.74 -29.49
CA ALA A 90 6.44 0.29 -29.40
C ALA A 90 7.74 -0.27 -28.78
N SER A 91 7.68 -0.64 -27.51
CA SER A 91 8.77 -1.33 -26.83
C SER A 91 8.66 -2.80 -27.20
N THR A 92 9.51 -3.22 -28.14
CA THR A 92 9.69 -4.62 -28.52
C THR A 92 10.20 -5.38 -27.30
N GLN A 93 9.30 -6.04 -26.57
CA GLN A 93 9.68 -6.96 -25.52
C GLN A 93 10.24 -8.23 -26.17
N THR A 94 11.57 -8.34 -26.19
CA THR A 94 12.26 -9.58 -26.56
C THR A 94 12.00 -10.60 -25.45
N ILE A 95 11.01 -11.47 -25.67
CA ILE A 95 10.73 -12.62 -24.81
C ILE A 95 11.94 -13.54 -24.89
N THR A 96 12.83 -13.47 -23.89
CA THR A 96 13.89 -14.46 -23.73
C THR A 96 13.24 -15.70 -23.14
N LEU A 97 12.97 -16.69 -23.99
CA LEU A 97 12.51 -18.02 -23.57
C LEU A 97 13.63 -18.63 -22.70
N GLY A 98 13.45 -18.56 -21.38
CA GLY A 98 14.33 -19.22 -20.42
C GLY A 98 14.23 -20.72 -20.61
N GLY A 99 15.23 -21.32 -21.26
CA GLY A 99 15.36 -22.76 -21.39
C GLY A 99 15.47 -23.39 -20.01
N VAL A 100 14.42 -24.09 -19.58
CA VAL A 100 14.46 -24.96 -18.41
C VAL A 100 15.31 -26.17 -18.77
N SER A 101 16.61 -26.11 -18.45
CA SER A 101 17.47 -27.28 -18.45
C SER A 101 17.19 -28.09 -17.19
N SER A 102 16.30 -29.08 -17.30
CA SER A 102 16.09 -30.09 -16.26
C SER A 102 17.26 -31.09 -16.28
N LYS A 103 18.38 -30.74 -15.66
CA LYS A 103 19.34 -31.73 -15.18
C LYS A 103 18.91 -32.15 -13.78
N GLU A 104 18.51 -33.42 -13.65
CA GLU A 104 18.92 -34.34 -12.56
C GLU A 104 17.89 -35.48 -12.43
N THR A 105 18.02 -36.48 -13.29
CA THR A 105 17.58 -37.84 -12.96
C THR A 105 18.82 -38.59 -12.47
N PHE A 106 19.09 -38.54 -11.17
CA PHE A 106 20.04 -39.45 -10.52
C PHE A 106 19.43 -40.86 -10.52
N GLY A 107 19.57 -41.56 -11.64
CA GLY A 107 19.25 -42.97 -11.74
C GLY A 107 20.33 -43.78 -11.00
N ASN A 108 19.96 -44.37 -9.87
CA ASN A 108 20.79 -45.41 -9.24
C ASN A 108 20.82 -46.63 -10.17
N LEU A 109 21.85 -46.71 -11.01
CA LEU A 109 22.13 -47.90 -11.82
C LEU A 109 22.53 -49.05 -10.90
N ARG A 110 21.61 -50.01 -10.70
CA ARG A 110 21.86 -51.27 -10.02
C ARG A 110 22.01 -52.37 -11.05
N ILE A 111 23.20 -52.99 -11.06
CA ILE A 111 23.54 -54.10 -11.94
C ILE A 111 22.90 -55.36 -11.35
N TYR A 112 22.03 -56.02 -12.12
CA TYR A 112 21.41 -57.28 -11.75
C TYR A 112 22.17 -58.44 -12.38
N ASN A 113 22.47 -59.46 -11.59
CA ASN A 113 23.01 -60.72 -12.07
C ASN A 113 21.90 -61.78 -11.99
N THR A 114 21.64 -62.49 -13.08
CA THR A 114 20.48 -63.40 -13.19
C THR A 114 20.76 -64.71 -12.43
N PRO A 115 20.06 -64.99 -11.32
CA PRO A 115 20.35 -66.16 -10.48
C PRO A 115 19.89 -67.46 -11.16
N LYS A 116 20.72 -68.51 -11.11
CA LYS A 116 20.47 -69.79 -11.80
C LYS A 116 19.88 -70.87 -10.90
N THR A 117 20.00 -70.76 -9.57
CA THR A 117 19.47 -71.73 -8.60
C THR A 117 18.30 -71.18 -7.76
N THR A 118 17.50 -72.08 -7.17
CA THR A 118 16.36 -71.72 -6.31
C THR A 118 16.78 -71.00 -5.03
N GLU A 119 17.88 -71.41 -4.39
CA GLU A 119 18.43 -70.70 -3.23
C GLU A 119 18.94 -69.30 -3.59
N GLU A 120 19.60 -69.11 -4.74
CA GLU A 120 20.02 -67.79 -5.20
C GLU A 120 18.83 -66.88 -5.47
N LYS A 121 17.72 -67.40 -6.03
CA LYS A 121 16.49 -66.63 -6.25
C LYS A 121 15.87 -66.14 -4.94
N ILE A 122 15.88 -66.96 -3.89
CA ILE A 122 15.36 -66.58 -2.56
C ILE A 122 16.24 -65.49 -1.94
N SER A 123 17.57 -65.66 -1.96
CA SER A 123 18.53 -64.65 -1.47
C SER A 123 18.39 -63.32 -2.23
N HIS A 124 18.20 -63.40 -3.55
CA HIS A 124 18.02 -62.23 -4.40
C HIS A 124 16.69 -61.51 -4.16
N LEU A 125 15.61 -62.25 -3.89
CA LEU A 125 14.33 -61.67 -3.46
C LEU A 125 14.44 -61.00 -2.09
N GLN A 126 15.14 -61.62 -1.13
CA GLN A 126 15.39 -61.03 0.19
C GLN A 126 16.15 -59.69 0.06
N THR A 127 17.17 -59.67 -0.80
CA THR A 127 17.97 -58.48 -1.08
C THR A 127 17.13 -57.38 -1.72
N GLN A 128 16.23 -57.72 -2.65
CA GLN A 128 15.29 -56.75 -3.24
C GLN A 128 14.32 -56.18 -2.23
N ILE A 129 13.79 -57.02 -1.32
CA ILE A 129 12.90 -56.56 -0.24
C ILE A 129 13.64 -55.58 0.67
N ASP A 130 14.87 -55.89 1.08
CA ASP A 130 15.67 -54.99 1.92
C ASP A 130 16.00 -53.68 1.21
N TRP A 131 16.23 -53.74 -0.11
CA TRP A 131 16.46 -52.56 -0.93
C TRP A 131 15.23 -51.67 -1.04
N VAL A 132 14.06 -52.26 -1.30
CA VAL A 132 12.78 -51.53 -1.35
C VAL A 132 12.48 -50.93 0.01
N LYS A 133 12.69 -51.66 1.10
CA LYS A 133 12.49 -51.16 2.46
C LYS A 133 13.36 -49.94 2.75
N LYS A 134 14.66 -50.00 2.41
CA LYS A 134 15.57 -48.86 2.57
C LYS A 134 15.19 -47.66 1.69
N ASP A 135 14.73 -47.90 0.47
CA ASP A 135 14.33 -46.82 -0.43
C ASP A 135 13.06 -46.13 0.07
N LEU A 136 12.10 -46.92 0.56
CA LEU A 136 10.84 -46.42 1.12
C LEU A 136 11.08 -45.61 2.41
N GLU A 137 12.02 -46.04 3.25
CA GLU A 137 12.43 -45.30 4.45
C GLU A 137 13.12 -43.97 4.11
N LYS A 138 14.01 -43.97 3.11
CA LYS A 138 14.62 -42.74 2.57
C LYS A 138 13.58 -41.78 1.97
N GLN A 139 12.64 -42.30 1.19
CA GLN A 139 11.57 -41.50 0.61
C GLN A 139 10.68 -40.90 1.69
N ASN A 140 10.35 -41.66 2.74
CA ASN A 140 9.55 -41.16 3.85
C ASN A 140 10.27 -40.03 4.62
N MET A 141 11.57 -40.19 4.90
CA MET A 141 12.38 -39.12 5.52
C MET A 141 12.47 -37.86 4.63
N SER A 142 12.69 -38.04 3.33
CA SER A 142 12.69 -36.96 2.33
C SER A 142 11.35 -36.22 2.30
N LEU A 143 10.25 -36.97 2.33
CA LEU A 143 8.89 -36.43 2.34
C LEU A 143 8.63 -35.62 3.61
N GLN A 144 8.96 -36.16 4.79
CA GLN A 144 8.82 -35.44 6.06
C GLN A 144 9.63 -34.15 6.09
N GLN A 145 10.86 -34.18 5.58
CA GLN A 145 11.68 -32.98 5.46
C GLN A 145 11.03 -31.95 4.54
N SER A 146 10.51 -32.37 3.39
CA SER A 146 9.82 -31.49 2.43
C SER A 146 8.55 -30.88 3.00
N VAL A 147 7.73 -31.68 3.70
CA VAL A 147 6.53 -31.22 4.42
C VAL A 147 6.90 -30.18 5.48
N SER A 148 7.94 -30.46 6.28
CA SER A 148 8.38 -29.51 7.33
C SER A 148 8.92 -28.20 6.74
N LYS A 149 9.62 -28.25 5.60
CA LYS A 149 10.10 -27.06 4.89
C LYS A 149 8.92 -26.24 4.34
N LEU A 150 7.96 -26.91 3.73
CA LEU A 150 6.76 -26.28 3.20
C LEU A 150 5.94 -25.60 4.32
N GLN A 151 5.74 -26.30 5.44
CA GLN A 151 5.04 -25.75 6.60
C GLN A 151 5.75 -24.50 7.15
N LYS A 152 7.09 -24.53 7.27
CA LYS A 152 7.88 -23.35 7.70
C LYS A 152 7.76 -22.19 6.71
N ALA A 153 7.81 -22.47 5.40
CA ALA A 153 7.65 -21.45 4.36
C ALA A 153 6.25 -20.83 4.40
N SER A 154 5.20 -21.65 4.50
CA SER A 154 3.82 -21.17 4.63
C SER A 154 3.63 -20.33 5.90
N PHE A 155 4.15 -20.75 7.04
CA PHE A 155 4.04 -19.98 8.28
C PHE A 155 4.75 -18.62 8.19
N LYS A 156 5.91 -18.59 7.53
CA LYS A 156 6.64 -17.34 7.25
C LYS A 156 5.82 -16.41 6.35
N GLU A 157 5.21 -16.93 5.29
CA GLU A 157 4.39 -16.12 4.38
C GLU A 157 3.11 -15.63 5.05
N ILE A 158 2.45 -16.46 5.86
CA ILE A 158 1.28 -16.06 6.66
C ILE A 158 1.65 -14.92 7.61
N ASN A 159 2.78 -15.02 8.32
CA ASN A 159 3.23 -13.96 9.21
C ASN A 159 3.57 -12.67 8.46
N ARG A 160 4.17 -12.79 7.26
CA ARG A 160 4.46 -11.66 6.38
C ARG A 160 3.17 -10.95 5.94
N ILE A 161 2.18 -11.72 5.49
CA ILE A 161 0.86 -11.21 5.09
C ILE A 161 0.17 -10.53 6.29
N LYS A 162 0.18 -11.16 7.47
CA LYS A 162 -0.42 -10.58 8.68
C LYS A 162 0.23 -9.25 9.06
N SER A 163 1.56 -9.16 8.96
CA SER A 163 2.29 -7.91 9.20
C SER A 163 1.92 -6.82 8.19
N GLN A 164 1.80 -7.18 6.90
CA GLN A 164 1.38 -6.24 5.86
C GLN A 164 -0.07 -5.77 6.07
N LEU A 165 -0.97 -6.67 6.44
CA LEU A 165 -2.37 -6.34 6.74
C LEU A 165 -2.47 -5.37 7.92
N SER A 166 -1.71 -5.61 8.99
CA SER A 166 -1.68 -4.71 10.16
C SER A 166 -1.13 -3.33 9.78
N SER A 167 -0.11 -3.26 8.92
CA SER A 167 0.40 -1.97 8.43
C SER A 167 -0.61 -1.22 7.55
N LEU A 168 -1.36 -1.95 6.71
CA LEU A 168 -2.43 -1.40 5.89
C LEU A 168 -3.60 -0.90 6.75
N GLU A 169 -3.99 -1.66 7.78
CA GLU A 169 -5.04 -1.26 8.73
C GLU A 169 -4.66 0.03 9.46
N GLY A 170 -3.39 0.14 9.90
CA GLY A 170 -2.84 1.35 10.49
C GLY A 170 -2.89 2.55 9.54
N ALA A 171 -2.39 2.37 8.31
CA ALA A 171 -2.43 3.40 7.27
C ALA A 171 -3.87 3.82 6.92
N PHE A 172 -4.80 2.87 6.84
CA PHE A 172 -6.21 3.14 6.58
C PHE A 172 -6.87 3.94 7.71
N LYS A 173 -6.58 3.59 8.96
CA LYS A 173 -7.07 4.31 10.13
C LYS A 173 -6.54 5.74 10.18
N GLU A 174 -5.26 5.93 9.87
CA GLU A 174 -4.62 7.25 9.79
C GLU A 174 -5.20 8.10 8.66
N MET A 175 -5.36 7.52 7.47
CA MET A 175 -6.04 8.15 6.33
C MET A 175 -7.47 8.56 6.66
N SER A 176 -8.26 7.63 7.21
CA SER A 176 -9.68 7.86 7.48
C SER A 176 -9.88 9.02 8.47
N VAL A 177 -9.13 9.04 9.57
CA VAL A 177 -9.31 10.07 10.61
C VAL A 177 -8.75 11.44 10.18
N GLY A 178 -7.65 11.48 9.42
CA GLY A 178 -7.05 12.73 8.94
C GLY A 178 -7.81 13.36 7.77
N SER A 179 -8.23 12.55 6.80
CA SER A 179 -8.87 13.06 5.59
C SER A 179 -10.33 13.44 5.76
N ILE A 180 -11.11 12.68 6.56
CA ILE A 180 -12.52 13.01 6.80
C ILE A 180 -12.64 14.39 7.45
N LYS A 181 -11.78 14.72 8.42
CA LYS A 181 -11.76 16.04 9.07
C LYS A 181 -11.44 17.16 8.09
N THR A 182 -10.45 16.93 7.23
CA THR A 182 -9.98 17.92 6.25
C THR A 182 -11.02 18.12 5.14
N GLN A 183 -11.63 17.04 4.63
CA GLN A 183 -12.70 17.11 3.62
C GLN A 183 -13.96 17.81 4.14
N ILE A 184 -14.45 17.46 5.34
CA ILE A 184 -15.61 18.12 5.95
C ILE A 184 -15.35 19.62 6.11
N MET A 185 -14.14 19.99 6.52
CA MET A 185 -13.74 21.39 6.67
C MET A 185 -13.72 22.13 5.34
N GLY A 186 -13.14 21.52 4.31
CA GLY A 186 -13.10 22.09 2.97
C GLY A 186 -14.50 22.31 2.39
N VAL A 187 -15.41 21.34 2.56
CA VAL A 187 -16.81 21.48 2.16
C VAL A 187 -17.50 22.60 2.94
N LEU A 188 -17.28 22.69 4.26
CA LEU A 188 -17.84 23.77 5.09
C LEU A 188 -17.39 25.15 4.61
N PHE A 189 -16.11 25.31 4.25
CA PHE A 189 -15.57 26.56 3.70
C PHE A 189 -16.14 26.92 2.33
N VAL A 190 -16.30 25.93 1.45
CA VAL A 190 -16.92 26.17 0.14
C VAL A 190 -18.39 26.59 0.31
N VAL A 191 -19.16 25.90 1.17
CA VAL A 191 -20.56 26.22 1.43
C VAL A 191 -20.71 27.60 2.09
N HIS A 192 -19.91 27.89 3.13
CA HIS A 192 -19.95 29.18 3.80
C HIS A 192 -19.53 30.32 2.87
N GLY A 193 -18.49 30.13 2.05
CA GLY A 193 -18.09 31.10 1.03
C GLY A 193 -19.21 31.37 0.02
N SER A 194 -19.88 30.32 -0.47
CA SER A 194 -21.01 30.46 -1.40
C SER A 194 -22.21 31.20 -0.80
N ILE A 195 -22.58 30.90 0.45
CA ILE A 195 -23.67 31.60 1.15
C ILE A 195 -23.31 33.06 1.41
N SER A 196 -22.08 33.32 1.88
CA SER A 196 -21.59 34.67 2.13
C SER A 196 -21.49 35.50 0.85
N SER A 197 -21.23 34.88 -0.30
CA SER A 197 -21.23 35.55 -1.60
C SER A 197 -22.64 35.87 -2.12
N TYR A 198 -23.65 35.13 -1.68
CA TYR A 198 -25.04 35.34 -2.10
C TYR A 198 -25.74 36.41 -1.28
N ILE A 199 -25.37 36.54 0.00
CA ILE A 199 -25.92 37.54 0.94
C ILE A 199 -25.24 38.92 0.76
N ALA A 200 -24.06 38.96 0.13
CA ALA A 200 -23.31 40.19 -0.18
C ALA A 200 -23.73 40.81 -1.52
#